data_AF-A0A0F6W4T1-F1
#
_entry.id   AF-A0A0F6W4T1-F1
#
_cell.length_a   1.000
_cell.length_b   1.000
_cell.length_c   1.000
_cell.angle_alpha   90.00
_cell.angle_beta   90.00
_cell.angle_gamma   90.00
#
_symmetry.space_group_name_H-M   'P 1'
#
loop_
_entity.id
_entity.type
_entity.pdbx_description
1 polymer ?
#
loop_
_entity_poly.entity_id
_entity_poly.type
_entity_poly.pdbx_seq_one_letter_code
_entity_poly.pdbx_strand_id
1 'polypeptide(L)'
;MLAAPLVLFGCGESHAPEDDAGAAAHDASSDERDASAPPSDTGVEPSSCLPGTIETTSCGRCGTTDRFCDVSGTWTQGECRDEGVCVPGDARETPCGNCGTQTERCSDACEWTPPSACTGEGECAPGATTRTDEGCEPGGMRDAVCNAACTFEPIGECEGRCDTPGTIEHVPCGTMCGTVERFCTTDHRWMYEECVEAGVCVPGTTETAPCGRCGTQTQRCNSTCEWVPSSECTGQGECLPGSTTYSSTGCGADEARLLTCDDACGYQAGPCVVTRTGLLEGLGAPEGVVAVGDDGSSPAIDLSAAFPSGLTLYGTTYTTLFVNNNGNLSFGGALSTFTPEFPRATAPSPRTALIAPFWGDVDTRGGGRPASNDVHWDIDGSRFVATWRLVGYYNSHVDRLNSFQVVLTNRSDVAPGDFDVEFRYAQCQWTSGDASGGTGGLGGDEASAGFEAGNTIDYLALPGSGTPTVLDLCTTSNVGPPGLWRFQVRGGVPR
;
A
#
# COMPACT_ATOMS: atom_id res chain seq x y z
N MET A 1 -29.40 -45.59 -2.25
CA MET A 1 -30.20 -46.56 -1.45
C MET A 1 -30.50 -45.92 -0.11
N LEU A 2 -31.80 -45.83 0.22
CA LEU A 2 -32.42 -45.51 1.53
C LEU A 2 -32.14 -44.09 2.08
N ALA A 3 -33.03 -43.10 1.93
CA ALA A 3 -34.40 -42.90 2.45
C ALA A 3 -34.43 -42.04 3.74
N ALA A 4 -34.99 -40.84 3.61
CA ALA A 4 -35.47 -39.95 4.67
C ALA A 4 -36.83 -40.47 5.23
N PRO A 5 -37.62 -39.69 5.99
CA PRO A 5 -37.41 -38.92 7.25
C PRO A 5 -38.40 -39.37 8.35
N LEU A 6 -38.36 -38.83 9.58
CA LEU A 6 -39.55 -38.82 10.45
C LEU A 6 -39.52 -37.71 11.52
N VAL A 7 -40.67 -37.04 11.63
CA VAL A 7 -41.09 -36.01 12.59
C VAL A 7 -42.02 -36.67 13.63
N LEU A 8 -42.01 -36.23 14.91
CA LEU A 8 -43.20 -35.82 15.68
C LEU A 8 -42.91 -35.52 17.18
N PHE A 9 -43.33 -34.32 17.60
CA PHE A 9 -44.05 -33.88 18.83
C PHE A 9 -43.83 -34.51 20.22
N GLY A 10 -43.72 -33.63 21.24
CA GLY A 10 -44.51 -33.77 22.49
C GLY A 10 -43.88 -33.35 23.84
N CYS A 11 -44.16 -32.11 24.27
CA CYS A 11 -44.50 -31.59 25.61
C CYS A 11 -43.69 -31.89 26.90
N GLY A 12 -43.44 -30.82 27.69
CA GLY A 12 -43.66 -30.81 29.15
C GLY A 12 -42.61 -30.08 30.05
N GLU A 13 -42.90 -28.81 30.39
CA GLU A 13 -42.75 -28.10 31.71
C GLU A 13 -41.36 -28.02 32.41
N SER A 14 -40.94 -26.99 33.16
CA SER A 14 -41.43 -25.65 33.57
C SER A 14 -40.28 -24.94 34.32
N HIS A 15 -40.21 -23.60 34.31
CA HIS A 15 -39.98 -22.70 35.48
C HIS A 15 -39.57 -21.28 35.04
N ALA A 16 -40.35 -20.30 35.52
CA ALA A 16 -40.20 -18.86 35.35
C ALA A 16 -39.14 -18.26 36.30
N PRO A 17 -38.82 -16.95 36.20
CA PRO A 17 -39.55 -16.00 37.07
C PRO A 17 -39.89 -14.65 36.42
N GLU A 18 -40.69 -13.91 37.19
CA GLU A 18 -41.57 -12.79 36.85
C GLU A 18 -40.91 -11.40 36.98
N ASP A 19 -41.54 -10.45 36.29
CA ASP A 19 -41.44 -8.99 36.45
C ASP A 19 -41.89 -8.54 37.85
N ASP A 20 -41.35 -7.43 38.36
CA ASP A 20 -42.16 -6.46 39.11
C ASP A 20 -41.49 -5.08 39.25
N ALA A 21 -42.30 -4.05 39.00
CA ALA A 21 -42.06 -2.65 39.31
C ALA A 21 -42.95 -2.25 40.50
N GLY A 22 -42.49 -1.37 41.39
CA GLY A 22 -43.38 -0.82 42.43
C GLY A 22 -42.70 0.06 43.48
N ALA A 23 -43.21 1.27 43.63
CA ALA A 23 -42.67 2.38 44.40
C ALA A 23 -42.99 2.37 45.93
N ALA A 24 -42.27 3.29 46.60
CA ALA A 24 -42.67 4.10 47.77
C ALA A 24 -42.54 3.51 49.19
N ALA A 25 -41.68 4.14 50.01
CA ALA A 25 -42.09 5.04 51.09
C ALA A 25 -40.91 5.31 52.03
N HIS A 26 -40.55 6.58 52.26
CA HIS A 26 -40.04 7.03 53.56
C HIS A 26 -40.40 8.48 53.76
N ASP A 27 -41.11 8.72 54.87
CA ASP A 27 -41.57 10.02 55.32
C ASP A 27 -40.89 10.34 56.66
N ALA A 28 -40.79 11.63 56.94
CA ALA A 28 -40.54 12.33 58.21
C ALA A 28 -39.18 13.00 58.45
N SER A 29 -39.24 14.33 58.34
CA SER A 29 -38.89 15.33 59.37
C SER A 29 -37.42 15.75 59.55
N SER A 30 -37.10 16.95 59.06
CA SER A 30 -36.67 18.04 59.96
C SER A 30 -37.02 19.41 59.36
N ASP A 31 -37.87 20.14 60.09
CA ASP A 31 -38.03 21.60 60.00
C ASP A 31 -36.73 22.28 60.51
N GLU A 32 -36.26 23.32 59.84
CA GLU A 32 -36.04 24.63 60.47
C GLU A 32 -35.78 25.74 59.44
N ARG A 33 -36.21 26.94 59.84
CA ARG A 33 -36.44 28.15 59.05
C ARG A 33 -35.22 29.07 59.12
N ASP A 34 -34.92 29.78 58.04
CA ASP A 34 -34.73 31.25 58.01
C ASP A 34 -34.37 31.64 56.57
N ALA A 35 -35.26 32.30 55.84
CA ALA A 35 -35.39 33.76 55.80
C ALA A 35 -34.16 34.42 55.17
N SER A 36 -34.30 34.78 53.89
CA SER A 36 -34.15 36.16 53.40
C SER A 36 -34.27 36.15 51.88
N ALA A 37 -35.49 36.40 51.40
CA ALA A 37 -35.69 36.91 50.05
C ALA A 37 -35.08 38.33 49.96
N PRO A 38 -34.42 38.70 48.85
CA PRO A 38 -34.53 40.04 48.31
C PRO A 38 -35.74 40.12 47.36
N PRO A 39 -36.27 41.32 47.10
CA PRO A 39 -37.69 41.53 46.90
C PRO A 39 -38.17 41.11 45.52
N SER A 40 -39.35 40.48 45.51
CA SER A 40 -40.32 40.75 44.46
C SER A 40 -40.74 42.20 44.61
N ASP A 41 -40.22 43.05 43.73
CA ASP A 41 -40.80 44.38 43.46
C ASP A 41 -41.29 44.35 42.01
N THR A 42 -42.48 43.81 41.74
CA THR A 42 -43.78 44.50 41.82
C THR A 42 -43.90 45.76 40.98
N GLY A 43 -43.55 45.66 39.70
CA GLY A 43 -44.39 46.23 38.65
C GLY A 43 -45.40 45.19 38.19
N VAL A 44 -46.66 45.26 38.63
CA VAL A 44 -47.74 44.66 37.84
C VAL A 44 -47.82 45.51 36.57
N GLU A 45 -47.01 45.14 35.58
CA GLU A 45 -47.01 45.75 34.26
C GLU A 45 -48.44 45.69 33.72
N PRO A 46 -49.02 46.79 33.23
CA PRO A 46 -50.35 46.75 32.68
C PRO A 46 -50.34 45.70 31.55
N SER A 47 -51.18 44.67 31.69
CA SER A 47 -51.30 43.58 30.72
C SER A 47 -51.75 44.04 29.33
N SER A 48 -52.09 45.33 29.21
CA SER A 48 -52.41 46.05 27.99
C SER A 48 -51.44 47.22 27.79
N CYS A 49 -50.80 47.29 26.63
CA CYS A 49 -49.85 48.34 26.27
C CYS A 49 -50.38 49.23 25.12
N LEU A 50 -49.73 50.36 24.88
CA LEU A 50 -50.05 51.24 23.75
C LEU A 50 -49.42 50.69 22.47
N PRO A 51 -50.21 50.36 21.42
CA PRO A 51 -49.68 49.84 20.16
C PRO A 51 -48.55 50.70 19.59
N GLY A 52 -47.42 50.07 19.27
CA GLY A 52 -46.21 50.74 18.78
C GLY A 52 -45.20 51.16 19.86
N THR A 53 -45.50 50.93 21.15
CA THR A 53 -44.54 51.13 22.24
C THR A 53 -43.46 50.04 22.19
N ILE A 54 -42.20 50.42 22.41
CA ILE A 54 -41.08 49.50 22.57
C ILE A 54 -40.43 49.77 23.93
N GLU A 55 -40.13 48.71 24.66
CA GLU A 55 -39.50 48.79 25.97
C GLU A 55 -38.45 47.70 26.12
N THR A 56 -37.32 48.05 26.74
CA THR A 56 -36.26 47.09 27.07
C THR A 56 -36.52 46.51 28.46
N THR A 57 -36.65 45.19 28.54
CA THR A 57 -36.84 44.43 29.79
C THR A 57 -35.72 43.43 29.99
N SER A 58 -35.51 42.99 31.23
CA SER A 58 -34.60 41.88 31.52
C SER A 58 -35.12 40.55 30.95
N CYS A 59 -34.19 39.68 30.57
CA CYS A 59 -34.47 38.32 30.10
C CYS A 59 -33.26 37.40 30.34
N GLY A 60 -33.49 36.09 30.34
CA GLY A 60 -32.43 35.09 30.31
C GLY A 60 -31.38 35.23 31.43
N ARG A 61 -30.12 34.99 31.09
CA ARG A 61 -28.96 35.10 32.01
C ARG A 61 -28.52 36.55 32.18
N CYS A 62 -29.28 37.37 32.90
CA CYS A 62 -29.02 38.81 33.09
C CYS A 62 -28.95 39.62 31.77
N GLY A 63 -29.50 39.06 30.68
CA GLY A 63 -29.58 39.74 29.40
C GLY A 63 -30.74 40.73 29.37
N THR A 64 -30.84 41.45 28.26
CA THR A 64 -31.95 42.36 28.00
C THR A 64 -32.57 42.08 26.65
N THR A 65 -33.86 42.37 26.52
CA THR A 65 -34.57 42.24 25.25
C THR A 65 -35.58 43.35 25.12
N ASP A 66 -35.80 43.76 23.88
CA ASP A 66 -36.86 44.70 23.55
C ASP A 66 -38.17 43.92 23.39
N ARG A 67 -39.20 44.32 24.14
CA ARG A 67 -40.59 43.92 23.88
C ARG A 67 -41.30 45.04 23.13
N PHE A 68 -42.07 44.68 22.11
CA PHE A 68 -42.88 45.62 21.34
C PHE A 68 -44.36 45.34 21.54
N CYS A 69 -45.15 46.41 21.67
CA CYS A 69 -46.58 46.31 21.81
C CYS A 69 -47.24 46.23 20.43
N ASP A 70 -47.90 45.11 20.14
CA ASP A 70 -48.57 44.90 18.88
C ASP A 70 -49.87 45.72 18.75
N VAL A 71 -50.51 45.66 17.58
CA VAL A 71 -51.76 46.38 17.30
C VAL A 71 -52.95 45.91 18.14
N SER A 72 -52.85 44.76 18.80
CA SER A 72 -53.86 44.23 19.71
C SER A 72 -53.68 44.72 21.15
N GLY A 73 -52.63 45.47 21.43
CA GLY A 73 -52.29 45.92 22.78
C GLY A 73 -51.57 44.86 23.60
N THR A 74 -50.99 43.84 22.95
CA THR A 74 -50.27 42.73 23.60
C THR A 74 -48.76 42.89 23.40
N TRP A 75 -47.99 42.61 24.44
CA TRP A 75 -46.54 42.59 24.36
C TRP A 75 -46.04 41.33 23.62
N THR A 76 -45.20 41.54 22.62
CA THR A 76 -44.41 40.48 21.97
C THR A 76 -42.93 40.72 22.27
N GLN A 77 -42.24 39.70 22.78
CA GLN A 77 -40.84 39.80 23.20
C GLN A 77 -39.90 39.39 22.05
N GLY A 78 -38.82 40.15 21.85
CA GLY A 78 -37.74 39.78 20.93
C GLY A 78 -36.80 38.73 21.52
N GLU A 79 -35.74 38.40 20.77
CA GLU A 79 -34.67 37.55 21.28
C GLU A 79 -33.88 38.25 22.40
N CYS A 80 -33.39 37.46 23.36
CA CYS A 80 -32.57 37.97 24.44
C CYS A 80 -31.17 38.31 23.93
N ARG A 81 -30.65 39.48 24.32
CA ARG A 81 -29.32 39.98 23.94
C ARG A 81 -28.50 40.23 25.20
N ASP A 82 -27.17 40.21 25.04
CA ASP A 82 -26.20 40.46 26.12
C ASP A 82 -26.36 39.51 27.32
N GLU A 83 -26.69 38.24 27.05
CA GLU A 83 -26.76 37.21 28.09
C GLU A 83 -25.38 36.88 28.67
N GLY A 84 -25.30 36.80 29.99
CA GLY A 84 -24.13 36.38 30.74
C GLY A 84 -23.88 34.86 30.67
N VAL A 85 -22.74 34.45 31.20
CA VAL A 85 -22.22 33.09 31.03
C VAL A 85 -22.83 32.08 32.03
N CYS A 86 -23.53 32.53 33.06
CA CYS A 86 -24.14 31.71 34.12
C CYS A 86 -25.43 32.33 34.68
N VAL A 87 -26.20 31.59 35.49
CA VAL A 87 -27.40 32.11 36.19
C VAL A 87 -27.02 32.53 37.61
N PRO A 88 -27.45 33.69 38.13
CA PRO A 88 -27.06 34.16 39.46
C PRO A 88 -27.41 33.14 40.54
N GLY A 89 -26.46 32.89 41.44
CA GLY A 89 -26.58 31.87 42.48
C GLY A 89 -26.17 30.46 42.06
N ASP A 90 -25.97 30.18 40.76
CA ASP A 90 -25.36 28.93 40.32
C ASP A 90 -23.97 28.78 40.95
N ALA A 91 -23.61 27.54 41.27
CA ALA A 91 -22.27 27.19 41.69
C ALA A 91 -21.73 26.09 40.79
N ARG A 92 -20.44 26.17 40.45
CA ARG A 92 -19.74 25.08 39.77
C ARG A 92 -18.45 24.75 40.49
N GLU A 93 -18.09 23.48 40.47
CA GLU A 93 -16.82 22.99 40.98
C GLU A 93 -15.83 22.85 39.82
N THR A 94 -14.60 23.29 40.04
CA THR A 94 -13.50 23.15 39.09
C THR A 94 -12.31 22.47 39.78
N PRO A 95 -11.56 21.61 39.06
CA PRO A 95 -10.34 21.00 39.61
C PRO A 95 -9.28 22.07 39.91
N CYS A 96 -8.55 21.89 41.00
CA CYS A 96 -7.42 22.73 41.39
C CYS A 96 -6.35 21.92 42.13
N GLY A 97 -5.10 22.40 42.10
CA GLY A 97 -4.02 21.81 42.89
C GLY A 97 -3.81 20.30 42.68
N ASN A 98 -3.48 19.61 43.76
CA ASN A 98 -3.27 18.15 43.79
C ASN A 98 -4.61 17.40 43.90
N CYS A 99 -5.38 17.30 42.81
CA CYS A 99 -6.75 16.70 42.80
C CYS A 99 -7.77 17.37 43.73
N GLY A 100 -7.52 18.61 44.16
CA GLY A 100 -8.49 19.37 44.93
C GLY A 100 -9.62 19.94 44.06
N THR A 101 -10.64 20.49 44.72
CA THR A 101 -11.73 21.21 44.08
C THR A 101 -11.87 22.61 44.66
N GLN A 102 -12.20 23.56 43.79
CA GLN A 102 -12.56 24.93 44.16
C GLN A 102 -13.92 25.26 43.56
N THR A 103 -14.70 26.07 44.25
CA THR A 103 -16.05 26.45 43.83
C THR A 103 -16.04 27.87 43.30
N GLU A 104 -16.61 28.06 42.11
CA GLU A 104 -16.97 29.37 41.56
C GLU A 104 -18.48 29.55 41.73
N ARG A 105 -18.92 30.76 42.13
CA ARG A 105 -20.34 31.10 42.19
C ARG A 105 -20.66 32.15 41.15
N CYS A 106 -21.85 32.09 40.57
CA CYS A 106 -22.31 33.09 39.63
C CYS A 106 -22.83 34.31 40.39
N SER A 107 -22.28 35.47 40.06
CA SER A 107 -22.71 36.76 40.61
C SER A 107 -24.06 37.21 40.06
N ASP A 108 -24.64 38.24 40.68
CA ASP A 108 -25.87 38.88 40.20
C ASP A 108 -25.72 39.59 38.84
N ALA A 109 -24.48 39.73 38.35
CA ALA A 109 -24.16 40.21 37.01
C ALA A 109 -24.03 39.08 35.97
N CYS A 110 -24.35 37.82 36.34
CA CYS A 110 -24.21 36.64 35.49
C CYS A 110 -22.76 36.35 35.03
N GLU A 111 -21.80 36.73 35.86
CA GLU A 111 -20.37 36.43 35.72
C GLU A 111 -19.91 35.50 36.85
N TRP A 112 -19.03 34.55 36.53
CA TRP A 112 -18.39 33.69 37.53
C TRP A 112 -17.46 34.51 38.43
N THR A 113 -17.66 34.44 39.74
CA THR A 113 -16.77 35.05 40.73
C THR A 113 -15.43 34.33 40.75
N PRO A 114 -14.36 34.99 41.26
CA PRO A 114 -13.11 34.30 41.55
C PRO A 114 -13.35 33.02 42.38
N PRO A 115 -12.67 31.91 42.04
CA PRO A 115 -12.84 30.65 42.73
C PRO A 115 -12.46 30.75 44.21
N SER A 116 -13.07 29.90 45.04
CA SER A 116 -12.66 29.72 46.44
C SER A 116 -11.23 29.18 46.56
N ALA A 117 -10.69 29.18 47.77
CA ALA A 117 -9.48 28.41 48.04
C ALA A 117 -9.68 26.93 47.64
N CYS A 118 -8.62 26.30 47.15
CA CYS A 118 -8.63 24.88 46.81
C CYS A 118 -8.80 24.06 48.09
N THR A 119 -9.69 23.07 48.05
CA THR A 119 -9.96 22.16 49.17
C THR A 119 -9.88 20.71 48.71
N GLY A 120 -9.60 19.78 49.63
CA GLY A 120 -9.50 18.36 49.28
C GLY A 120 -8.24 17.99 48.49
N GLU A 121 -7.16 18.79 48.60
CA GLU A 121 -5.88 18.46 47.96
C GLU A 121 -5.27 17.18 48.55
N GLY A 122 -4.85 16.28 47.67
CA GLY A 122 -4.08 15.08 48.00
C GLY A 122 -2.59 15.37 48.21
N GLU A 123 -1.85 14.30 48.48
CA GLU A 123 -0.42 14.37 48.84
C GLU A 123 0.46 14.86 47.68
N CYS A 124 0.05 14.61 46.44
CA CYS A 124 0.85 14.85 45.24
C CYS A 124 -0.01 15.16 44.00
N ALA A 125 0.58 15.72 42.95
CA ALA A 125 -0.08 15.91 41.66
C ALA A 125 -0.03 14.61 40.82
N PRO A 126 -1.10 14.22 40.09
CA PRO A 126 -1.11 12.98 39.31
C PRO A 126 0.04 12.94 38.31
N GLY A 127 0.74 11.79 38.26
CA GLY A 127 1.93 11.60 37.44
C GLY A 127 3.25 12.09 38.05
N ALA A 128 3.22 12.81 39.18
CA ALA A 128 4.44 13.08 39.95
C ALA A 128 5.07 11.76 40.43
N THR A 129 6.39 11.70 40.48
CA THR A 129 7.12 10.51 40.95
C THR A 129 7.89 10.80 42.23
N THR A 130 7.97 9.81 43.12
CA THR A 130 8.76 9.83 44.36
C THR A 130 9.39 8.44 44.60
N ARG A 131 10.10 8.24 45.71
CA ARG A 131 10.56 6.92 46.16
C ARG A 131 10.00 6.54 47.53
N THR A 132 9.79 5.25 47.71
CA THR A 132 9.31 4.64 48.95
C THR A 132 10.08 3.34 49.23
N ASP A 133 10.26 3.02 50.52
CA ASP A 133 10.78 1.74 50.99
C ASP A 133 9.65 0.73 51.25
N GLU A 134 8.40 1.15 51.08
CA GLU A 134 7.22 0.32 51.26
C GLU A 134 7.32 -0.92 50.36
N GLY A 135 7.32 -2.12 50.96
CA GLY A 135 7.42 -3.39 50.23
C GLY A 135 8.83 -3.83 49.86
N CYS A 136 9.88 -3.11 50.30
CA CYS A 136 11.28 -3.44 50.05
C CYS A 136 11.99 -4.01 51.29
N GLU A 137 12.98 -4.88 51.04
CA GLU A 137 13.93 -5.34 52.08
C GLU A 137 14.75 -4.16 52.64
N PRO A 138 15.28 -4.24 53.88
CA PRO A 138 16.02 -3.15 54.50
C PRO A 138 17.15 -2.60 53.63
N GLY A 139 17.05 -1.31 53.26
CA GLY A 139 18.00 -0.62 52.37
C GLY A 139 17.62 -0.64 50.88
N GLY A 140 16.51 -1.29 50.52
CA GLY A 140 15.89 -1.20 49.20
C GLY A 140 14.92 -0.03 49.10
N MET A 141 14.86 0.60 47.93
CA MET A 141 13.83 1.58 47.58
C MET A 141 13.24 1.24 46.22
N ARG A 142 11.97 1.59 46.00
CA ARG A 142 11.35 1.57 44.68
C ARG A 142 10.72 2.93 44.37
N ASP A 143 10.43 3.16 43.11
CA ASP A 143 9.73 4.37 42.69
C ASP A 143 8.24 4.25 43.07
N ALA A 144 7.58 5.39 43.22
CA ALA A 144 6.14 5.48 43.40
C ALA A 144 5.61 6.61 42.53
N VAL A 145 4.50 6.38 41.84
CA VAL A 145 3.85 7.38 41.01
C VAL A 145 2.55 7.83 41.65
N CYS A 146 2.30 9.13 41.60
CA CYS A 146 1.07 9.71 42.09
C CYS A 146 -0.08 9.31 41.16
N ASN A 147 -1.05 8.58 41.70
CA ASN A 147 -2.20 8.11 40.94
C ASN A 147 -3.24 9.24 40.73
N ALA A 148 -4.33 8.93 40.02
CA ALA A 148 -5.42 9.88 39.78
C ALA A 148 -6.22 10.25 41.06
N ALA A 149 -5.99 9.54 42.17
CA ALA A 149 -6.53 9.87 43.49
C ALA A 149 -5.55 10.74 44.32
N CYS A 150 -4.46 11.21 43.70
CA CYS A 150 -3.44 12.04 44.33
C CYS A 150 -2.77 11.42 45.56
N THR A 151 -2.56 10.11 45.52
CA THR A 151 -1.75 9.34 46.47
C THR A 151 -0.61 8.64 45.74
N PHE A 152 0.56 8.52 46.37
CA PHE A 152 1.66 7.77 45.78
C PHE A 152 1.41 6.27 45.84
N GLU A 153 1.45 5.62 44.69
CA GLU A 153 1.40 4.17 44.58
C GLU A 153 2.77 3.64 44.15
N PRO A 154 3.33 2.68 44.89
CA PRO A 154 4.62 2.11 44.54
C PRO A 154 4.58 1.38 43.19
N ILE A 155 5.57 1.64 42.34
CA ILE A 155 5.76 1.03 41.02
C ILE A 155 7.18 0.48 40.86
N GLY A 156 7.31 -0.58 40.06
CA GLY A 156 8.59 -1.22 39.80
C GLY A 156 9.09 -2.13 40.93
N GLU A 157 10.26 -2.73 40.70
CA GLU A 157 10.92 -3.63 41.65
C GLU A 157 11.77 -2.85 42.66
N CYS A 158 12.02 -3.46 43.82
CA CYS A 158 12.87 -2.87 44.85
C CYS A 158 14.34 -2.90 44.42
N GLU A 159 14.95 -1.73 44.30
CA GLU A 159 16.37 -1.57 43.99
C GLU A 159 17.19 -1.38 45.27
N GLY A 160 18.32 -2.08 45.38
CA GLY A 160 19.28 -1.88 46.45
C GLY A 160 20.01 -0.53 46.33
N ARG A 161 20.27 0.12 47.46
CA ARG A 161 21.11 1.33 47.54
C ARG A 161 22.54 1.04 47.03
N CYS A 162 23.13 1.96 46.28
CA CYS A 162 24.53 1.81 45.85
C CYS A 162 25.48 2.25 46.96
N ASP A 163 26.48 1.44 47.29
CA ASP A 163 27.31 1.69 48.48
C ASP A 163 28.30 2.85 48.31
N THR A 164 28.76 3.10 47.07
CA THR A 164 29.81 4.09 46.79
C THR A 164 29.36 5.10 45.72
N PRO A 165 29.13 6.37 46.10
CA PRO A 165 28.89 7.45 45.14
C PRO A 165 30.01 7.57 44.12
N GLY A 166 29.64 7.76 42.84
CA GLY A 166 30.54 7.83 41.70
C GLY A 166 30.85 6.48 41.04
N THR A 167 30.40 5.36 41.60
CA THR A 167 30.51 4.05 40.93
C THR A 167 29.71 4.03 39.64
N ILE A 168 30.31 3.52 38.57
CA ILE A 168 29.68 3.30 37.27
C ILE A 168 29.62 1.80 37.01
N GLU A 169 28.47 1.30 36.57
CA GLU A 169 28.23 -0.08 36.21
C GLU A 169 27.53 -0.17 34.86
N HIS A 170 27.84 -1.22 34.10
CA HIS A 170 27.09 -1.56 32.88
C HIS A 170 26.15 -2.70 33.22
N VAL A 171 24.85 -2.47 33.06
CA VAL A 171 23.81 -3.46 33.36
C VAL A 171 22.92 -3.71 32.15
N PRO A 172 22.23 -4.86 32.05
CA PRO A 172 21.28 -5.11 30.97
C PRO A 172 20.13 -4.09 30.95
N CYS A 173 19.61 -3.81 29.77
CA CYS A 173 18.47 -2.93 29.52
C CYS A 173 17.10 -3.53 29.94
N GLY A 174 17.02 -4.03 31.16
CA GLY A 174 15.82 -4.69 31.68
C GLY A 174 15.43 -5.90 30.81
N THR A 175 14.26 -5.80 30.16
CA THR A 175 13.73 -6.85 29.27
C THR A 175 14.11 -6.67 27.79
N MET A 176 14.71 -5.54 27.42
CA MET A 176 15.26 -5.29 26.08
C MET A 176 16.69 -5.84 25.96
N CYS A 177 17.19 -5.99 24.74
CA CYS A 177 18.61 -6.31 24.51
C CYS A 177 19.49 -5.11 24.87
N GLY A 178 20.81 -5.28 24.79
CA GLY A 178 21.75 -4.19 25.00
C GLY A 178 22.10 -3.94 26.45
N THR A 179 22.90 -2.89 26.65
CA THR A 179 23.39 -2.49 27.97
C THR A 179 23.15 -1.01 28.21
N VAL A 180 22.88 -0.68 29.46
CA VAL A 180 22.77 0.69 29.93
C VAL A 180 23.84 0.93 31.00
N GLU A 181 24.49 2.07 30.90
CA GLU A 181 25.34 2.55 31.97
C GLU A 181 24.46 3.09 33.10
N ARG A 182 24.73 2.65 34.32
CA ARG A 182 24.18 3.26 35.52
C ARG A 182 25.29 3.81 36.41
N PHE A 183 25.09 4.97 36.99
CA PHE A 183 26.03 5.58 37.92
C PHE A 183 25.39 5.90 39.26
N CYS A 184 26.19 5.73 40.32
CA CYS A 184 25.78 5.99 41.69
C CYS A 184 25.95 7.48 41.99
N THR A 185 24.84 8.16 42.29
CA THR A 185 24.83 9.57 42.70
C THR A 185 25.36 9.75 44.13
N THR A 186 25.61 11.01 44.54
CA THR A 186 25.99 11.37 45.91
C THR A 186 24.97 10.96 46.96
N ASP A 187 23.71 10.81 46.56
CA ASP A 187 22.62 10.35 47.43
C ASP A 187 22.52 8.82 47.50
N HIS A 188 23.52 8.11 46.96
CA HIS A 188 23.56 6.65 46.84
C HIS A 188 22.38 6.09 46.02
N ARG A 189 22.04 6.77 44.92
CA ARG A 189 21.00 6.35 43.96
C ARG A 189 21.62 5.97 42.62
N TRP A 190 21.15 4.89 42.01
CA TRP A 190 21.45 4.58 40.61
C TRP A 190 20.69 5.53 39.69
N MET A 191 21.40 6.19 38.80
CA MET A 191 20.85 6.87 37.63
C MET A 191 21.26 6.10 36.38
N TYR A 192 20.32 5.91 35.46
CA TYR A 192 20.53 5.18 34.21
C TYR A 192 20.66 6.16 33.05
N GLU A 193 21.58 5.89 32.14
CA GLU A 193 21.65 6.57 30.85
C GLU A 193 20.67 5.94 29.83
N GLU A 194 20.75 6.38 28.58
CA GLU A 194 20.01 5.72 27.49
C GLU A 194 20.59 4.33 27.20
N CYS A 195 19.71 3.40 26.87
CA CYS A 195 20.10 2.06 26.47
C CYS A 195 20.85 2.07 25.14
N VAL A 196 22.04 1.48 25.13
CA VAL A 196 22.84 1.29 23.92
C VAL A 196 22.60 -0.11 23.38
N GLU A 197 22.41 -0.22 22.06
CA GLU A 197 22.09 -1.49 21.38
C GLU A 197 20.82 -2.18 21.91
N ALA A 198 19.81 -1.39 22.30
CA ALA A 198 18.56 -1.89 22.89
C ALA A 198 17.79 -2.90 22.01
N GLY A 199 18.07 -2.89 20.69
CA GLY A 199 17.23 -3.49 19.67
C GLY A 199 15.91 -2.73 19.49
N VAL A 200 15.04 -3.23 18.60
CA VAL A 200 13.76 -2.57 18.27
C VAL A 200 12.56 -3.21 18.95
N CYS A 201 12.75 -4.34 19.65
CA CYS A 201 11.67 -5.11 20.28
C CYS A 201 12.17 -5.97 21.46
N VAL A 202 11.24 -6.39 22.32
CA VAL A 202 11.52 -7.30 23.45
C VAL A 202 11.49 -8.75 22.97
N PRO A 203 12.52 -9.59 23.21
CA PRO A 203 12.58 -10.97 22.73
C PRO A 203 11.35 -11.79 23.14
N GLY A 204 10.80 -12.53 22.19
CA GLY A 204 9.63 -13.39 22.41
C GLY A 204 8.27 -12.70 22.30
N THR A 205 8.23 -11.36 22.20
CA THR A 205 7.01 -10.62 21.84
C THR A 205 6.62 -10.87 20.38
N THR A 206 5.36 -10.63 20.06
CA THR A 206 4.82 -10.79 18.70
C THR A 206 3.98 -9.59 18.31
N GLU A 207 4.03 -9.22 17.04
CA GLU A 207 3.16 -8.18 16.47
C GLU A 207 2.71 -8.55 15.05
N THR A 208 1.76 -7.79 14.52
CA THR A 208 1.30 -7.91 13.14
C THR A 208 2.03 -6.89 12.27
N ALA A 209 2.55 -7.33 11.13
CA ALA A 209 3.24 -6.48 10.19
C ALA A 209 2.76 -6.73 8.75
N PRO A 210 2.85 -5.70 7.87
CA PRO A 210 2.51 -5.84 6.46
C PRO A 210 3.49 -6.78 5.74
N CYS A 211 2.98 -7.49 4.73
CA CYS A 211 3.77 -8.37 3.89
C CYS A 211 3.14 -8.55 2.50
N GLY A 212 3.96 -8.88 1.49
CA GLY A 212 3.49 -9.25 0.16
C GLY A 212 2.54 -8.23 -0.48
N ARG A 213 1.47 -8.74 -1.10
CA ARG A 213 0.42 -7.96 -1.78
C ARG A 213 -0.62 -7.46 -0.76
N CYS A 214 -0.27 -6.46 0.05
CA CYS A 214 -1.14 -5.91 1.12
C CYS A 214 -1.61 -6.94 2.15
N GLY A 215 -0.90 -8.06 2.27
CA GLY A 215 -1.18 -9.07 3.28
C GLY A 215 -0.62 -8.67 4.64
N THR A 216 -0.93 -9.48 5.64
CA THR A 216 -0.39 -9.35 6.98
C THR A 216 0.21 -10.67 7.45
N GLN A 217 1.29 -10.56 8.21
CA GLN A 217 1.93 -11.69 8.87
C GLN A 217 2.27 -11.35 10.32
N THR A 218 2.34 -12.38 11.16
CA THR A 218 2.86 -12.24 12.51
C THR A 218 4.37 -12.25 12.47
N GLN A 219 4.99 -11.26 13.09
CA GLN A 219 6.42 -11.23 13.35
C GLN A 219 6.68 -11.51 14.83
N ARG A 220 7.77 -12.20 15.13
CA ARG A 220 8.21 -12.47 16.50
C ARG A 220 9.56 -11.83 16.70
N CYS A 221 9.75 -11.18 17.83
CA CYS A 221 11.03 -10.62 18.19
C CYS A 221 12.00 -11.74 18.55
N ASN A 222 13.15 -11.80 17.88
CA ASN A 222 14.17 -12.82 18.12
C ASN A 222 15.03 -12.49 19.37
N SER A 223 15.99 -13.35 19.69
CA SER A 223 16.91 -13.16 20.82
C SER A 223 17.93 -12.03 20.62
N THR A 224 18.02 -11.45 19.43
CA THR A 224 18.85 -10.27 19.11
C THR A 224 18.02 -9.00 19.01
N CYS A 225 16.77 -9.03 19.46
CA CYS A 225 15.85 -7.90 19.48
C CYS A 225 15.54 -7.30 18.10
N GLU A 226 15.41 -8.16 17.10
CA GLU A 226 14.95 -7.83 15.77
C GLU A 226 13.62 -8.53 15.47
N TRP A 227 12.74 -7.84 14.76
CA TRP A 227 11.51 -8.43 14.26
C TRP A 227 11.81 -9.39 13.11
N VAL A 228 11.43 -10.66 13.27
CA VAL A 228 11.55 -11.67 12.23
C VAL A 228 10.17 -12.27 11.89
N PRO A 229 9.87 -12.55 10.61
CA PRO A 229 8.63 -13.23 10.23
C PRO A 229 8.48 -14.57 10.95
N SER A 230 7.30 -14.82 11.52
CA SER A 230 7.00 -16.05 12.27
C SER A 230 5.77 -16.80 11.77
N SER A 231 5.06 -16.23 10.79
CA SER A 231 3.97 -16.88 10.06
C SER A 231 4.10 -16.64 8.56
N GLU A 232 3.37 -17.42 7.77
CA GLU A 232 3.15 -17.09 6.37
C GLU A 232 2.35 -15.79 6.21
N CYS A 233 2.52 -15.15 5.06
CA CYS A 233 1.80 -13.94 4.71
C CYS A 233 0.38 -14.27 4.23
N THR A 234 -0.62 -13.83 4.99
CA THR A 234 -2.05 -14.13 4.75
C THR A 234 -2.80 -12.89 4.29
N GLY A 235 -3.97 -13.08 3.67
CA GLY A 235 -4.80 -11.97 3.17
C GLY A 235 -4.18 -11.21 1.99
N GLN A 236 -3.36 -11.87 1.18
CA GLN A 236 -2.73 -11.26 0.02
C GLN A 236 -3.77 -10.93 -1.06
N GLY A 237 -3.70 -9.71 -1.59
CA GLY A 237 -4.46 -9.25 -2.74
C GLY A 237 -3.92 -9.76 -4.07
N GLU A 238 -4.57 -9.33 -5.14
CA GLU A 238 -4.31 -9.79 -6.50
C GLU A 238 -3.02 -9.20 -7.09
N CYS A 239 -2.59 -8.03 -6.62
CA CYS A 239 -1.49 -7.27 -7.21
C CYS A 239 -0.70 -6.46 -6.17
N LEU A 240 0.41 -5.83 -6.58
CA LEU A 240 1.17 -4.90 -5.72
C LEU A 240 0.66 -3.46 -5.92
N PRO A 241 0.48 -2.64 -4.87
CA PRO A 241 -0.04 -1.28 -5.02
C PRO A 241 0.78 -0.46 -6.01
N GLY A 242 0.08 0.29 -6.87
CA GLY A 242 0.70 1.10 -7.93
C GLY A 242 1.18 0.31 -9.15
N SER A 243 1.17 -1.02 -9.13
CA SER A 243 1.42 -1.82 -10.33
C SER A 243 0.30 -1.65 -11.36
N THR A 244 0.64 -1.76 -12.63
CA THR A 244 -0.33 -1.68 -13.73
C THR A 244 -0.24 -2.89 -14.64
N THR A 245 -1.37 -3.37 -15.14
CA THR A 245 -1.46 -4.37 -16.21
C THR A 245 -2.55 -3.97 -17.19
N TYR A 246 -2.75 -4.69 -18.29
CA TYR A 246 -3.93 -4.50 -19.15
C TYR A 246 -4.75 -5.77 -19.28
N SER A 247 -6.05 -5.58 -19.45
CA SER A 247 -7.00 -6.66 -19.68
C SER A 247 -7.86 -6.34 -20.89
N SER A 248 -8.08 -7.32 -21.76
CA SER A 248 -9.07 -7.27 -22.84
C SER A 248 -10.44 -7.78 -22.38
N THR A 249 -10.56 -8.28 -21.15
CA THR A 249 -11.82 -8.81 -20.60
C THR A 249 -12.84 -7.69 -20.50
N GLY A 250 -13.93 -7.81 -21.26
CA GLY A 250 -15.00 -6.82 -21.31
C GLY A 250 -14.74 -5.63 -22.24
N CYS A 251 -13.68 -5.65 -23.05
CA CYS A 251 -13.39 -4.65 -24.08
C CYS A 251 -13.74 -5.15 -25.48
N GLY A 252 -13.91 -4.22 -26.44
CA GLY A 252 -14.12 -4.53 -27.85
C GLY A 252 -12.92 -5.23 -28.51
N ALA A 253 -13.10 -5.71 -29.74
CA ALA A 253 -11.98 -6.23 -30.52
C ALA A 253 -10.91 -5.12 -30.69
N ASP A 254 -9.65 -5.46 -30.38
CA ASP A 254 -8.48 -4.55 -30.40
C ASP A 254 -8.44 -3.45 -29.33
N GLU A 255 -9.35 -3.52 -28.35
CA GLU A 255 -9.33 -2.69 -27.16
C GLU A 255 -8.77 -3.45 -25.95
N ALA A 256 -8.06 -2.72 -25.09
CA ALA A 256 -7.75 -3.18 -23.75
C ALA A 256 -7.97 -2.02 -22.77
N ARG A 257 -8.15 -2.36 -21.51
CA ARG A 257 -8.21 -1.37 -20.42
C ARG A 257 -7.00 -1.53 -19.53
N LEU A 258 -6.46 -0.40 -19.09
CA LEU A 258 -5.44 -0.36 -18.05
C LEU A 258 -6.08 -0.79 -16.73
N LEU A 259 -5.51 -1.77 -16.06
CA LEU A 259 -5.81 -2.14 -14.69
C LEU A 259 -4.71 -1.55 -13.80
N THR A 260 -5.10 -0.73 -12.83
CA THR A 260 -4.16 -0.15 -11.85
C THR A 260 -4.43 -0.76 -10.49
N CYS A 261 -3.40 -1.27 -9.85
CA CYS A 261 -3.51 -1.84 -8.51
C CYS A 261 -3.62 -0.73 -7.47
N ASP A 262 -4.67 -0.77 -6.65
CA ASP A 262 -4.87 0.18 -5.56
C ASP A 262 -4.13 -0.23 -4.27
N ASP A 263 -4.24 0.61 -3.25
CA ASP A 263 -3.65 0.37 -1.92
C ASP A 263 -4.34 -0.79 -1.16
N ALA A 264 -5.46 -1.30 -1.67
CA ALA A 264 -6.10 -2.52 -1.19
C ALA A 264 -5.63 -3.77 -1.96
N CYS A 265 -4.65 -3.62 -2.85
CA CYS A 265 -4.11 -4.68 -3.70
C CYS A 265 -5.14 -5.35 -4.62
N GLY A 266 -6.17 -4.59 -5.01
CA GLY A 266 -7.14 -4.97 -6.04
C GLY A 266 -6.89 -4.22 -7.34
N TYR A 267 -7.10 -4.89 -8.48
CA TYR A 267 -7.03 -4.22 -9.77
C TYR A 267 -8.27 -3.35 -10.03
N GLN A 268 -8.04 -2.05 -10.18
CA GLN A 268 -9.04 -1.09 -10.61
C GLN A 268 -8.99 -0.92 -12.12
N ALA A 269 -10.13 -1.18 -12.76
CA ALA A 269 -10.26 -1.14 -14.20
C ALA A 269 -10.49 0.28 -14.72
N GLY A 270 -9.58 0.75 -15.56
CA GLY A 270 -9.76 1.93 -16.39
C GLY A 270 -10.73 1.70 -17.56
N PRO A 271 -10.96 2.73 -18.39
CA PRO A 271 -11.79 2.60 -19.59
C PRO A 271 -11.11 1.68 -20.62
N CYS A 272 -11.92 0.98 -21.41
CA CYS A 272 -11.43 0.31 -22.62
C CYS A 272 -11.00 1.39 -23.61
N VAL A 273 -9.77 1.25 -24.09
CA VAL A 273 -9.15 2.13 -25.07
C VAL A 273 -8.58 1.26 -26.19
N VAL A 274 -8.61 1.77 -27.41
CA VAL A 274 -7.96 1.10 -28.54
C VAL A 274 -6.46 1.16 -28.31
N THR A 275 -5.87 0.06 -27.84
CA THR A 275 -4.46 0.04 -27.42
C THR A 275 -3.67 -1.13 -27.97
N ARG A 276 -4.28 -2.02 -28.76
CA ARG A 276 -3.45 -2.90 -29.59
C ARG A 276 -2.77 -2.07 -30.66
N THR A 277 -1.52 -1.71 -30.39
CA THR A 277 -0.57 -1.46 -31.46
C THR A 277 -0.36 -2.78 -32.17
N GLY A 278 -1.22 -3.06 -33.17
CA GLY A 278 -1.07 -4.23 -34.03
C GLY A 278 0.30 -4.24 -34.72
N LEU A 279 0.61 -5.31 -35.45
CA LEU A 279 1.81 -5.30 -36.27
C LEU A 279 1.76 -4.13 -37.26
N LEU A 280 2.91 -3.59 -37.64
CA LEU A 280 2.94 -2.61 -38.72
C LEU A 280 2.51 -3.32 -40.01
N GLU A 281 1.34 -2.96 -40.52
CA GLU A 281 0.81 -3.41 -41.81
C GLU A 281 1.13 -2.39 -42.90
N GLY A 282 1.10 -2.80 -44.16
CA GLY A 282 1.25 -1.88 -45.30
C GLY A 282 2.68 -1.42 -45.59
N LEU A 283 3.69 -2.21 -45.17
CA LEU A 283 5.10 -2.03 -45.56
C LEU A 283 5.36 -2.39 -47.04
N GLY A 284 4.32 -2.72 -47.81
CA GLY A 284 4.45 -3.26 -49.17
C GLY A 284 4.51 -4.78 -49.20
N ALA A 285 5.01 -5.34 -50.30
CA ALA A 285 5.38 -6.75 -50.34
C ALA A 285 6.73 -6.90 -49.61
N PRO A 286 6.91 -7.92 -48.76
CA PRO A 286 8.16 -8.07 -48.02
C PRO A 286 9.34 -8.18 -48.97
N GLU A 287 10.42 -7.45 -48.70
CA GLU A 287 11.66 -7.57 -49.44
C GLU A 287 12.24 -8.99 -49.37
N GLY A 288 12.03 -9.69 -48.24
CA GLY A 288 12.42 -11.09 -48.12
C GLY A 288 11.55 -11.92 -47.19
N VAL A 289 11.57 -13.24 -47.44
CA VAL A 289 10.82 -14.24 -46.69
C VAL A 289 11.80 -15.34 -46.26
N VAL A 290 11.72 -15.78 -45.01
CA VAL A 290 12.43 -16.97 -44.54
C VAL A 290 11.66 -18.19 -45.02
N ALA A 291 12.36 -19.13 -45.67
CA ALA A 291 11.76 -20.33 -46.23
C ALA A 291 10.99 -21.14 -45.17
N VAL A 292 9.92 -21.82 -45.59
CA VAL A 292 9.16 -22.72 -44.73
C VAL A 292 10.10 -23.76 -44.12
N GLY A 293 10.04 -23.90 -42.80
CA GLY A 293 10.93 -24.75 -42.03
C GLY A 293 10.82 -24.50 -40.54
N ASP A 294 11.83 -25.00 -39.83
CA ASP A 294 11.88 -25.11 -38.37
C ASP A 294 13.08 -24.32 -37.83
N ASP A 295 14.29 -24.70 -38.24
CA ASP A 295 15.52 -24.02 -37.81
C ASP A 295 16.20 -23.23 -38.92
N GLY A 296 15.40 -22.72 -39.87
CA GLY A 296 15.89 -21.96 -41.02
C GLY A 296 16.17 -20.49 -40.72
N SER A 297 16.94 -19.85 -41.60
CA SER A 297 17.24 -18.41 -41.52
C SER A 297 17.22 -17.78 -42.91
N SER A 298 17.11 -16.45 -42.95
CA SER A 298 17.40 -15.68 -44.16
C SER A 298 18.88 -15.83 -44.58
N PRO A 299 19.24 -15.47 -45.82
CA PRO A 299 20.61 -15.06 -46.14
C PRO A 299 21.04 -13.86 -45.28
N ALA A 300 22.33 -13.49 -45.33
CA ALA A 300 22.80 -12.25 -44.72
C ALA A 300 22.11 -11.05 -45.40
N ILE A 301 21.42 -10.24 -44.60
CA ILE A 301 20.68 -9.06 -45.09
C ILE A 301 21.59 -7.85 -44.94
N ASP A 302 21.81 -7.12 -46.05
CA ASP A 302 22.58 -5.88 -46.05
C ASP A 302 21.74 -4.71 -45.53
N LEU A 303 22.20 -4.07 -44.46
CA LEU A 303 21.51 -2.97 -43.80
C LEU A 303 22.00 -1.60 -44.28
N SER A 304 23.01 -1.54 -45.15
CA SER A 304 23.69 -0.30 -45.52
C SER A 304 22.74 0.76 -46.10
N ALA A 305 21.62 0.35 -46.70
CA ALA A 305 20.59 1.26 -47.21
C ALA A 305 19.84 2.01 -46.09
N ALA A 306 19.41 1.30 -45.04
CA ALA A 306 18.69 1.89 -43.90
C ALA A 306 19.62 2.39 -42.78
N PHE A 307 20.79 1.77 -42.64
CA PHE A 307 21.80 2.02 -41.61
C PHE A 307 23.19 2.26 -42.25
N PRO A 308 23.43 3.42 -42.89
CA PRO A 308 24.69 3.69 -43.59
C PRO A 308 25.93 3.68 -42.68
N SER A 309 25.76 3.96 -41.38
CA SER A 309 26.82 3.87 -40.36
C SER A 309 26.88 2.51 -39.66
N GLY A 310 26.08 1.53 -40.11
CA GLY A 310 25.80 0.31 -39.40
C GLY A 310 24.95 0.54 -38.15
N LEU A 311 24.73 -0.54 -37.40
CA LEU A 311 24.13 -0.53 -36.07
C LEU A 311 25.13 -1.05 -35.06
N THR A 312 25.34 -0.34 -33.96
CA THR A 312 26.28 -0.74 -32.91
C THR A 312 25.51 -1.45 -31.81
N LEU A 313 25.89 -2.70 -31.49
CA LEU A 313 25.32 -3.49 -30.41
C LEU A 313 26.47 -4.13 -29.61
N TYR A 314 26.47 -3.92 -28.30
CA TYR A 314 27.50 -4.32 -27.34
C TYR A 314 28.94 -4.05 -27.82
N GLY A 315 29.17 -2.85 -28.35
CA GLY A 315 30.48 -2.39 -28.81
C GLY A 315 30.91 -2.87 -30.20
N THR A 316 30.10 -3.70 -30.88
CA THR A 316 30.36 -4.14 -32.25
C THR A 316 29.40 -3.47 -33.22
N THR A 317 29.93 -2.91 -34.32
CA THR A 317 29.11 -2.34 -35.39
C THR A 317 28.85 -3.38 -36.48
N TYR A 318 27.58 -3.63 -36.75
CA TYR A 318 27.12 -4.58 -37.76
C TYR A 318 26.50 -3.83 -38.94
N THR A 319 26.83 -4.29 -40.15
CA THR A 319 26.20 -3.83 -41.40
C THR A 319 25.29 -4.90 -42.01
N THR A 320 25.27 -6.09 -41.40
CA THR A 320 24.40 -7.20 -41.80
C THR A 320 23.79 -7.87 -40.58
N LEU A 321 22.62 -8.48 -40.80
CA LEU A 321 21.96 -9.35 -39.82
C LEU A 321 21.30 -10.54 -40.51
N PHE A 322 20.79 -11.47 -39.72
CA PHE A 322 19.99 -12.60 -40.17
C PHE A 322 18.65 -12.60 -39.42
N VAL A 323 17.57 -12.92 -40.13
CA VAL A 323 16.26 -13.21 -39.53
C VAL A 323 16.15 -14.71 -39.39
N ASN A 324 16.03 -15.19 -38.16
CA ASN A 324 15.95 -16.62 -37.86
C ASN A 324 14.49 -17.04 -37.62
N ASN A 325 14.13 -18.23 -38.08
CA ASN A 325 12.78 -18.77 -37.94
C ASN A 325 12.33 -18.81 -36.48
N ASN A 326 13.25 -19.17 -35.57
CA ASN A 326 13.07 -19.23 -34.13
C ASN A 326 12.95 -17.85 -33.44
N GLY A 327 12.44 -16.82 -34.12
CA GLY A 327 11.95 -15.60 -33.48
C GLY A 327 13.01 -14.62 -32.99
N ASN A 328 14.21 -14.64 -33.60
CA ASN A 328 15.30 -13.75 -33.25
C ASN A 328 16.05 -13.19 -34.47
N LEU A 329 16.69 -12.05 -34.27
CA LEU A 329 17.71 -11.50 -35.16
C LEU A 329 19.09 -11.86 -34.61
N SER A 330 19.99 -12.32 -35.48
CA SER A 330 21.38 -12.61 -35.11
C SER A 330 22.38 -11.82 -35.95
N PHE A 331 23.53 -11.54 -35.35
CA PHE A 331 24.60 -10.76 -35.97
C PHE A 331 25.87 -11.58 -36.15
N GLY A 332 26.55 -11.41 -37.29
CA GLY A 332 27.77 -12.17 -37.63
C GLY A 332 27.54 -13.59 -38.15
N GLY A 333 26.36 -14.17 -37.94
CA GLY A 333 25.96 -15.46 -38.52
C GLY A 333 24.49 -15.80 -38.28
N ALA A 334 23.95 -16.69 -39.10
CA ALA A 334 22.62 -17.28 -38.89
C ALA A 334 22.61 -18.16 -37.62
N LEU A 335 21.46 -18.24 -36.95
CA LEU A 335 21.28 -19.04 -35.74
C LEU A 335 20.13 -20.04 -35.91
N SER A 336 20.44 -21.33 -35.78
CA SER A 336 19.49 -22.44 -35.85
C SER A 336 19.09 -23.00 -34.48
N THR A 337 19.64 -22.47 -33.39
CA THR A 337 19.27 -22.91 -32.03
C THR A 337 17.82 -22.54 -31.72
N PHE A 338 17.03 -23.51 -31.26
CA PHE A 338 15.60 -23.37 -31.02
C PHE A 338 15.22 -23.19 -29.55
N THR A 339 15.97 -23.81 -28.62
CA THR A 339 15.76 -23.63 -27.18
C THR A 339 16.53 -22.39 -26.70
N PRO A 340 15.85 -21.41 -26.09
CA PRO A 340 16.51 -20.19 -25.65
C PRO A 340 17.52 -20.41 -24.54
N GLU A 341 18.65 -19.72 -24.67
CA GLU A 341 19.79 -19.89 -23.77
C GLU A 341 19.93 -18.76 -22.75
N PHE A 342 19.30 -17.60 -22.98
CA PHE A 342 19.19 -16.52 -21.98
C PHE A 342 17.73 -16.39 -21.54
N PRO A 343 17.42 -15.93 -20.32
CA PRO A 343 18.35 -15.69 -19.21
C PRO A 343 18.80 -16.98 -18.49
N ARG A 344 18.63 -18.17 -19.10
CA ARG A 344 18.89 -19.47 -18.47
C ARG A 344 20.39 -19.74 -18.31
N ALA A 345 20.89 -19.80 -17.08
CA ALA A 345 22.31 -20.01 -16.78
C ALA A 345 22.92 -21.38 -17.17
N THR A 346 22.15 -22.27 -17.80
CA THR A 346 22.52 -23.69 -18.03
C THR A 346 22.90 -24.04 -19.46
N ALA A 347 22.77 -23.12 -20.41
CA ALA A 347 23.08 -23.41 -21.81
C ALA A 347 24.50 -22.93 -22.20
N PRO A 348 25.28 -23.74 -22.94
CA PRO A 348 26.57 -23.32 -23.48
C PRO A 348 26.36 -22.30 -24.60
N SER A 349 26.23 -21.03 -24.20
CA SER A 349 25.87 -19.85 -24.99
C SER A 349 26.27 -19.88 -26.48
N PRO A 350 25.41 -19.49 -27.44
CA PRO A 350 25.91 -19.02 -28.71
C PRO A 350 26.72 -17.74 -28.46
N ARG A 351 27.90 -17.67 -29.08
CA ARG A 351 28.80 -16.50 -29.03
C ARG A 351 28.31 -15.36 -29.93
N THR A 352 27.00 -15.20 -30.05
CA THR A 352 26.35 -14.41 -31.10
C THR A 352 25.48 -13.36 -30.43
N ALA A 353 25.67 -12.10 -30.83
CA ALA A 353 24.78 -11.04 -30.37
C ALA A 353 23.38 -11.26 -30.98
N LEU A 354 22.32 -11.06 -30.19
CA LEU A 354 20.94 -11.26 -30.59
C LEU A 354 20.04 -10.09 -30.20
N ILE A 355 19.04 -9.84 -31.03
CA ILE A 355 17.84 -9.08 -30.68
C ILE A 355 16.66 -10.03 -30.88
N ALA A 356 16.04 -10.46 -29.79
CA ALA A 356 14.99 -11.48 -29.80
C ALA A 356 13.67 -10.88 -29.31
N PRO A 357 12.73 -10.50 -30.20
CA PRO A 357 11.38 -10.17 -29.76
C PRO A 357 10.70 -11.37 -29.09
N PHE A 358 10.91 -12.59 -29.59
CA PHE A 358 10.37 -13.80 -28.98
C PHE A 358 11.13 -15.03 -29.49
N TRP A 359 12.21 -15.42 -28.83
CA TRP A 359 12.97 -16.62 -29.17
C TRP A 359 12.31 -17.86 -28.59
N GLY A 360 11.90 -18.77 -29.46
CA GLY A 360 11.41 -20.11 -29.11
C GLY A 360 11.44 -21.02 -30.34
N ASP A 361 11.05 -22.27 -30.12
CA ASP A 361 11.07 -23.35 -31.09
C ASP A 361 9.90 -23.23 -32.10
N VAL A 362 10.05 -22.31 -33.04
CA VAL A 362 9.04 -21.93 -34.03
C VAL A 362 9.05 -22.96 -35.15
N ASP A 363 7.87 -23.45 -35.55
CA ASP A 363 7.76 -24.33 -36.71
C ASP A 363 6.74 -23.81 -37.71
N THR A 364 7.21 -23.48 -38.92
CA THR A 364 6.36 -22.96 -40.00
C THR A 364 5.92 -24.01 -41.01
N ARG A 365 6.21 -25.29 -40.79
CA ARG A 365 5.80 -26.40 -41.68
C ARG A 365 4.30 -26.69 -41.61
N GLY A 366 3.64 -26.41 -40.49
CA GLY A 366 2.18 -26.55 -40.33
C GLY A 366 1.39 -25.43 -41.03
N GLY A 367 0.05 -25.50 -41.04
CA GLY A 367 -0.86 -24.34 -41.24
C GLY A 367 -0.99 -23.76 -42.66
N GLY A 368 0.03 -23.88 -43.50
CA GLY A 368 0.04 -23.35 -44.87
C GLY A 368 0.21 -21.82 -44.94
N ARG A 369 1.09 -21.36 -45.84
CA ARG A 369 1.31 -19.96 -46.20
C ARG A 369 0.40 -19.53 -47.36
N PRO A 370 0.06 -18.23 -47.54
CA PRO A 370 0.53 -17.04 -46.81
C PRO A 370 -0.44 -16.55 -45.71
N ALA A 371 -1.55 -17.26 -45.47
CA ALA A 371 -2.53 -16.86 -44.46
C ALA A 371 -2.06 -17.09 -43.02
N SER A 372 -1.08 -17.99 -42.80
CA SER A 372 -0.51 -18.34 -41.50
C SER A 372 0.95 -18.80 -41.63
N ASN A 373 1.67 -18.89 -40.51
CA ASN A 373 3.02 -19.45 -40.42
C ASN A 373 4.06 -18.79 -41.35
N ASP A 374 4.08 -17.45 -41.38
CA ASP A 374 4.98 -16.70 -42.24
C ASP A 374 6.02 -15.90 -41.45
N VAL A 375 7.27 -15.91 -41.94
CA VAL A 375 8.38 -15.15 -41.38
C VAL A 375 8.99 -14.34 -42.51
N HIS A 376 8.92 -13.02 -42.39
CA HIS A 376 9.35 -12.12 -43.45
C HIS A 376 9.98 -10.85 -42.87
N TRP A 377 10.68 -10.12 -43.72
CA TRP A 377 11.31 -8.86 -43.37
C TRP A 377 11.24 -7.86 -44.51
N ASP A 378 11.43 -6.60 -44.16
CA ASP A 378 11.39 -5.48 -45.08
C ASP A 378 12.34 -4.36 -44.63
N ILE A 379 12.91 -3.64 -45.58
CA ILE A 379 13.65 -2.39 -45.34
C ILE A 379 12.85 -1.22 -45.90
N ASP A 380 12.31 -0.40 -45.00
CA ASP A 380 11.51 0.77 -45.35
C ASP A 380 12.19 2.06 -44.86
N GLY A 381 12.86 2.74 -45.79
CA GLY A 381 13.58 3.97 -45.53
C GLY A 381 14.69 3.77 -44.51
N SER A 382 14.55 4.38 -43.33
CA SER A 382 15.51 4.28 -42.22
C SER A 382 15.17 3.19 -41.21
N ARG A 383 14.36 2.21 -41.61
CA ARG A 383 13.87 1.13 -40.73
C ARG A 383 14.13 -0.24 -41.33
N PHE A 384 14.45 -1.18 -40.46
CA PHE A 384 14.39 -2.60 -40.74
C PHE A 384 13.26 -3.20 -39.93
N VAL A 385 12.42 -4.03 -40.54
CA VAL A 385 11.31 -4.69 -39.87
C VAL A 385 11.38 -6.18 -40.14
N ALA A 386 11.25 -7.01 -39.09
CA ALA A 386 11.06 -8.45 -39.23
C ALA A 386 9.81 -8.89 -38.47
N THR A 387 9.01 -9.74 -39.11
CA THR A 387 7.70 -10.17 -38.63
C THR A 387 7.61 -11.69 -38.63
N TRP A 388 7.18 -12.25 -37.51
CA TRP A 388 6.75 -13.64 -37.37
C TRP A 388 5.24 -13.62 -37.22
N ARG A 389 4.52 -13.90 -38.31
CA ARG A 389 3.07 -13.78 -38.41
C ARG A 389 2.40 -15.15 -38.28
N LEU A 390 1.56 -15.27 -37.26
CA LEU A 390 0.74 -16.45 -36.98
C LEU A 390 1.59 -17.73 -37.01
N VAL A 391 2.73 -17.71 -36.34
CA VAL A 391 3.68 -18.81 -36.29
C VAL A 391 3.31 -19.83 -35.21
N GLY A 392 3.33 -21.10 -35.58
CA GLY A 392 3.17 -22.24 -34.70
C GLY A 392 4.45 -22.61 -33.97
N TYR A 393 4.37 -23.70 -33.21
CA TYR A 393 5.48 -24.25 -32.43
C TYR A 393 5.80 -25.66 -32.89
N TYR A 394 7.04 -26.09 -32.69
CA TYR A 394 7.47 -27.44 -33.01
C TYR A 394 6.64 -28.48 -32.24
N ASN A 395 6.17 -29.58 -32.84
CA ASN A 395 6.50 -30.13 -34.16
C ASN A 395 5.32 -29.98 -35.16
N SER A 396 5.26 -28.84 -35.83
CA SER A 396 4.25 -28.47 -36.84
C SER A 396 2.84 -28.23 -36.28
N HIS A 397 2.75 -27.82 -35.01
CA HIS A 397 1.49 -27.49 -34.35
C HIS A 397 0.95 -26.13 -34.79
N VAL A 398 -0.38 -26.04 -34.88
CA VAL A 398 -1.09 -24.83 -35.33
C VAL A 398 -2.35 -24.52 -34.51
N ASP A 399 -2.58 -25.27 -33.44
CA ASP A 399 -3.67 -25.05 -32.49
C ASP A 399 -3.42 -23.83 -31.59
N ARG A 400 -2.17 -23.39 -31.47
CA ARG A 400 -1.76 -22.11 -30.87
C ARG A 400 -0.78 -21.41 -31.78
N LEU A 401 -0.96 -20.11 -31.96
CA LEU A 401 -0.14 -19.29 -32.86
C LEU A 401 0.32 -18.02 -32.16
N ASN A 402 1.55 -17.60 -32.45
CA ASN A 402 2.11 -16.32 -32.01
C ASN A 402 2.22 -15.35 -33.19
N SER A 403 2.14 -14.05 -32.92
CA SER A 403 2.34 -12.99 -33.91
C SER A 403 3.11 -11.84 -33.26
N PHE A 404 4.34 -11.63 -33.71
CA PHE A 404 5.23 -10.62 -33.16
C PHE A 404 6.16 -10.05 -34.23
N GLN A 405 6.69 -8.86 -33.97
CA GLN A 405 7.49 -8.08 -34.90
C GLN A 405 8.57 -7.31 -34.14
N VAL A 406 9.73 -7.15 -34.78
CA VAL A 406 10.78 -6.23 -34.36
C VAL A 406 10.93 -5.13 -35.40
N VAL A 407 11.06 -3.90 -34.94
CA VAL A 407 11.35 -2.73 -35.76
C VAL A 407 12.64 -2.12 -35.26
N LEU A 408 13.64 -2.03 -36.12
CA LEU A 408 14.88 -1.28 -35.87
C LEU A 408 14.78 0.04 -36.62
N THR A 409 14.99 1.17 -35.94
CA THR A 409 14.96 2.51 -36.54
C THR A 409 16.31 3.17 -36.38
N ASN A 410 16.94 3.54 -37.49
CA ASN A 410 18.24 4.23 -37.48
C ASN A 410 18.15 5.56 -36.71
N ARG A 411 19.06 5.75 -35.76
CA ARG A 411 19.24 6.98 -34.98
C ARG A 411 20.63 7.60 -35.14
N SER A 412 21.19 7.52 -36.35
CA SER A 412 22.45 8.18 -36.72
C SER A 412 22.36 9.72 -36.60
N ASP A 413 21.15 10.28 -36.45
CA ASP A 413 20.92 11.67 -36.05
C ASP A 413 21.41 11.97 -34.61
N VAL A 414 21.45 10.96 -33.74
CA VAL A 414 21.95 11.05 -32.36
C VAL A 414 23.45 10.79 -32.30
N ALA A 415 23.88 9.61 -32.77
CA ALA A 415 25.28 9.25 -32.94
C ALA A 415 25.42 8.13 -33.98
N PRO A 416 26.55 8.03 -34.71
CA PRO A 416 26.78 6.94 -35.65
C PRO A 416 26.63 5.58 -34.96
N GLY A 417 25.81 4.70 -35.53
CA GLY A 417 25.55 3.36 -35.00
C GLY A 417 24.41 3.27 -33.98
N ASP A 418 23.87 4.39 -33.50
CA ASP A 418 22.72 4.37 -32.60
C ASP A 418 21.43 4.01 -33.35
N PHE A 419 20.53 3.29 -32.67
CA PHE A 419 19.23 2.93 -33.20
C PHE A 419 18.19 2.73 -32.09
N ASP A 420 16.91 2.80 -32.46
CA ASP A 420 15.79 2.48 -31.60
C ASP A 420 15.21 1.12 -31.98
N VAL A 421 14.65 0.41 -31.00
CA VAL A 421 14.05 -0.92 -31.18
C VAL A 421 12.61 -0.86 -30.69
N GLU A 422 11.67 -1.34 -31.51
CA GLU A 422 10.32 -1.68 -31.06
C GLU A 422 10.13 -3.20 -31.13
N PHE A 423 9.63 -3.82 -30.05
CA PHE A 423 8.97 -5.12 -30.13
C PHE A 423 7.47 -4.91 -30.11
N ARG A 424 6.79 -5.54 -31.05
CA ARG A 424 5.34 -5.46 -31.25
C ARG A 424 4.75 -6.86 -31.17
N TYR A 425 3.75 -7.05 -30.32
CA TYR A 425 3.10 -8.32 -30.09
C TYR A 425 1.60 -8.19 -30.37
N ALA A 426 1.09 -9.00 -31.30
CA ALA A 426 -0.33 -9.05 -31.63
C ALA A 426 -1.03 -10.27 -31.03
N GLN A 427 -0.31 -11.40 -30.92
CA GLN A 427 -0.84 -12.64 -30.38
C GLN A 427 0.26 -13.48 -29.72
N CYS A 428 0.00 -14.00 -28.52
CA CYS A 428 0.90 -14.88 -27.77
C CYS A 428 0.04 -15.98 -27.15
N GLN A 429 0.22 -17.23 -27.57
CA GLN A 429 -0.59 -18.39 -27.16
C GLN A 429 0.26 -19.60 -26.75
N TRP A 430 1.53 -19.64 -27.14
CA TRP A 430 2.47 -20.72 -26.81
C TRP A 430 3.80 -20.16 -26.32
N THR A 431 4.50 -20.91 -25.47
CA THR A 431 5.80 -20.57 -24.86
C THR A 431 6.91 -21.53 -25.22
N SER A 432 6.64 -22.78 -25.60
CA SER A 432 7.68 -23.79 -25.85
C SER A 432 7.25 -24.82 -26.90
N GLY A 433 8.18 -25.27 -27.74
CA GLY A 433 7.99 -26.41 -28.63
C GLY A 433 8.17 -27.76 -27.95
N ASP A 434 7.75 -28.84 -28.60
CA ASP A 434 7.83 -30.21 -28.08
C ASP A 434 9.28 -30.66 -27.81
N ALA A 435 10.24 -30.26 -28.65
CA ALA A 435 11.66 -30.61 -28.49
C ALA A 435 12.31 -29.81 -27.34
N SER A 436 11.72 -28.67 -26.98
CA SER A 436 12.08 -27.90 -25.78
C SER A 436 11.34 -28.40 -24.53
N GLY A 437 10.76 -29.62 -24.56
CA GLY A 437 10.06 -30.22 -23.42
C GLY A 437 8.63 -29.72 -23.20
N GLY A 438 8.10 -28.91 -24.12
CA GLY A 438 6.72 -28.44 -24.07
C GLY A 438 5.70 -29.53 -24.35
N THR A 439 4.46 -29.31 -23.92
CA THR A 439 3.30 -30.13 -24.32
C THR A 439 2.13 -29.19 -24.61
N GLY A 440 1.56 -29.27 -25.82
CA GLY A 440 0.50 -28.36 -26.23
C GLY A 440 0.95 -26.89 -26.24
N GLY A 441 2.22 -26.66 -26.56
CA GLY A 441 2.82 -25.32 -26.67
C GLY A 441 3.27 -24.69 -25.36
N LEU A 442 3.19 -25.40 -24.21
CA LEU A 442 3.47 -24.83 -22.89
C LEU A 442 4.31 -25.78 -22.01
N GLY A 443 4.94 -25.23 -20.97
CA GLY A 443 5.51 -25.98 -19.84
C GLY A 443 6.89 -26.63 -20.04
N GLY A 444 7.56 -26.37 -21.17
CA GLY A 444 8.95 -26.77 -21.41
C GLY A 444 9.94 -25.67 -21.03
N ASP A 445 11.09 -25.63 -21.71
CA ASP A 445 11.98 -24.48 -21.74
C ASP A 445 11.27 -23.34 -22.47
N GLU A 446 10.75 -22.39 -21.71
CA GLU A 446 9.92 -21.31 -22.25
C GLU A 446 10.73 -20.26 -23.03
N ALA A 447 10.03 -19.63 -23.97
CA ALA A 447 10.53 -18.61 -24.85
C ALA A 447 11.16 -17.44 -24.10
N SER A 448 12.14 -16.81 -24.74
CA SER A 448 12.84 -15.65 -24.19
C SER A 448 12.72 -14.43 -25.08
N ALA A 449 12.68 -13.26 -24.48
CA ALA A 449 12.62 -11.98 -25.20
C ALA A 449 13.64 -11.03 -24.61
N GLY A 450 14.42 -10.35 -25.47
CA GLY A 450 15.49 -9.48 -25.00
C GLY A 450 16.63 -9.28 -25.99
N PHE A 451 17.77 -8.91 -25.41
CA PHE A 451 19.03 -8.61 -26.09
C PHE A 451 20.14 -9.46 -25.48
N GLU A 452 20.99 -10.04 -26.30
CA GLU A 452 22.14 -10.84 -25.87
C GLU A 452 23.40 -10.29 -26.54
N ALA A 453 24.48 -10.12 -25.79
CA ALA A 453 25.76 -9.64 -26.31
C ALA A 453 26.57 -10.74 -27.02
N GLY A 454 26.26 -12.01 -26.75
CA GLY A 454 27.04 -13.14 -27.26
C GLY A 454 28.35 -13.35 -26.50
N ASN A 455 28.48 -12.76 -25.31
CA ASN A 455 29.66 -12.87 -24.45
C ASN A 455 29.39 -13.64 -23.14
N THR A 456 28.21 -14.26 -23.04
CA THR A 456 27.75 -15.08 -21.90
C THR A 456 27.55 -14.32 -20.58
N ILE A 457 27.70 -12.99 -20.60
CA ILE A 457 27.67 -12.14 -19.41
C ILE A 457 26.59 -11.08 -19.56
N ASP A 458 26.60 -10.37 -20.70
CA ASP A 458 25.76 -9.20 -20.91
C ASP A 458 24.50 -9.57 -21.70
N TYR A 459 23.35 -9.47 -21.03
CA TYR A 459 22.04 -9.56 -21.66
C TYR A 459 21.05 -8.60 -20.99
N LEU A 460 19.98 -8.28 -21.71
CA LEU A 460 18.80 -7.60 -21.19
C LEU A 460 17.58 -8.45 -21.49
N ALA A 461 16.98 -9.06 -20.47
CA ALA A 461 15.77 -9.87 -20.61
C ALA A 461 14.51 -9.03 -20.32
N LEU A 462 13.47 -9.21 -21.12
CA LEU A 462 12.14 -8.62 -20.86
C LEU A 462 11.43 -9.37 -19.71
N PRO A 463 10.44 -8.74 -19.05
CA PRO A 463 9.65 -9.40 -18.01
C PRO A 463 9.04 -10.72 -18.48
N GLY A 464 9.16 -11.76 -17.65
CA GLY A 464 8.65 -13.10 -17.94
C GLY A 464 9.50 -13.93 -18.91
N SER A 465 10.55 -13.37 -19.52
CA SER A 465 11.46 -14.08 -20.41
C SER A 465 12.01 -15.36 -19.76
N GLY A 466 11.95 -16.48 -20.48
CA GLY A 466 12.39 -17.78 -19.99
C GLY A 466 11.45 -18.40 -18.96
N THR A 467 10.20 -17.94 -18.85
CA THR A 467 9.17 -18.48 -17.93
C THR A 467 7.80 -18.49 -18.61
N PRO A 468 6.76 -19.15 -18.03
CA PRO A 468 5.41 -19.15 -18.62
C PRO A 468 4.80 -17.76 -18.80
N THR A 469 5.21 -16.76 -18.01
CA THR A 469 4.67 -15.40 -18.06
C THR A 469 5.22 -14.57 -19.22
N VAL A 470 6.10 -15.12 -20.08
CA VAL A 470 6.51 -14.47 -21.33
C VAL A 470 5.32 -14.14 -22.25
N LEU A 471 4.18 -14.82 -22.09
CA LEU A 471 2.94 -14.48 -22.81
C LEU A 471 2.38 -13.11 -22.42
N ASP A 472 2.70 -12.60 -21.23
CA ASP A 472 2.24 -11.30 -20.76
C ASP A 472 2.84 -10.15 -21.58
N LEU A 473 3.90 -10.39 -22.37
CA LEU A 473 4.43 -9.40 -23.31
C LEU A 473 3.39 -8.89 -24.30
N CYS A 474 2.37 -9.72 -24.62
CA CYS A 474 1.24 -9.34 -25.45
C CYS A 474 0.21 -8.42 -24.77
N THR A 475 0.18 -8.38 -23.44
CA THR A 475 -0.80 -7.64 -22.65
C THR A 475 -0.17 -6.57 -21.77
N THR A 476 1.16 -6.49 -21.73
CA THR A 476 1.93 -5.51 -20.96
C THR A 476 2.83 -4.68 -21.89
N SER A 477 3.50 -3.66 -21.33
CA SER A 477 4.29 -2.69 -22.09
C SER A 477 5.20 -1.88 -21.17
N ASN A 478 6.33 -1.39 -21.68
CA ASN A 478 7.15 -0.37 -21.01
C ASN A 478 6.86 1.08 -21.48
N VAL A 479 5.98 1.28 -22.46
CA VAL A 479 5.63 2.59 -23.02
C VAL A 479 4.14 2.92 -22.98
N GLY A 480 3.34 2.05 -22.37
CA GLY A 480 1.90 2.24 -22.20
C GLY A 480 1.09 1.27 -23.06
N PRO A 481 1.05 1.42 -24.40
CA PRO A 481 0.24 0.56 -25.27
C PRO A 481 0.61 -0.93 -25.14
N PRO A 482 -0.33 -1.82 -24.75
CA PRO A 482 -0.09 -3.25 -24.64
C PRO A 482 0.50 -3.87 -25.90
N GLY A 483 1.44 -4.80 -25.69
CA GLY A 483 2.13 -5.45 -26.80
C GLY A 483 3.15 -4.56 -27.49
N LEU A 484 3.38 -3.31 -27.05
CA LEU A 484 4.44 -2.46 -27.58
C LEU A 484 5.54 -2.27 -26.53
N TRP A 485 6.76 -2.61 -26.92
CA TRP A 485 7.94 -2.40 -26.11
C TRP A 485 8.94 -1.57 -26.89
N ARG A 486 9.54 -0.55 -26.28
CA ARG A 486 10.52 0.31 -26.94
C ARG A 486 11.81 0.39 -26.16
N PHE A 487 12.92 0.31 -26.87
CA PHE A 487 14.26 0.40 -26.31
C PHE A 487 15.09 1.37 -27.13
N GLN A 488 16.03 2.03 -26.47
CA GLN A 488 17.04 2.85 -27.11
C GLN A 488 18.38 2.14 -27.03
N VAL A 489 19.01 1.87 -28.17
CA VAL A 489 20.39 1.39 -28.21
C VAL A 489 21.28 2.59 -28.43
N ARG A 490 22.08 2.92 -27.41
CA ARG A 490 22.97 4.09 -27.39
C ARG A 490 24.38 3.66 -27.04
N GLY A 491 25.33 3.99 -27.92
CA GLY A 491 26.72 3.54 -27.78
C GLY A 491 26.85 2.02 -27.68
N GLY A 492 25.94 1.28 -28.32
CA GLY A 492 25.91 -0.18 -28.27
C GLY A 492 25.08 -0.80 -27.14
N VAL A 493 24.59 -0.03 -26.18
CA VAL A 493 23.92 -0.61 -24.99
C VAL A 493 22.41 -0.39 -25.07
N PRO A 494 21.57 -1.45 -25.03
CA PRO A 494 20.12 -1.33 -24.92
C PRO A 494 19.69 -0.73 -23.57
N ARG A 495 18.71 0.16 -23.58
CA ARG A 495 18.15 0.82 -22.39
C ARG A 495 16.65 1.01 -22.49
#